data_AF-A0A970FZL5-F1
#
_entry.id   AF-A0A970FZL5-F1
#
_cell.length_a   1.000
_cell.length_b   1.000
_cell.length_c   1.000
_cell.angle_alpha   90.00
_cell.angle_beta   90.00
_cell.angle_gamma   90.00
#
_symmetry.space_group_name_H-M   'P 1'
#
loop_
_entity.id
_entity.type
_entity.pdbx_description
1 polymer ?
#
loop_
_entity_poly.entity_id
_entity_poly.type
_entity_poly.pdbx_seq_one_letter_code
_entity_poly.pdbx_strand_id
1 'polypeptide(L)'
;MFWNVAQRAKNYIRVLAGSPDAKAVLRGGPSYPDLHATVKFYQTGDGVLVCAVASGLPEKNGPCPGGVFGFHIHEGTSCAGAGSDPFAATGGHYNPGGCRHPYHAGDMPPLFSNGGRAFLVFLTNRFKVRDIIGKTVVIHSGRDDFTTQPSGDSGAKIACGVITA
;
A
#
# COMPACT_ATOMS: atom_id res chain seq x y z
N MET A 1 2.14 27.95 -19.03
CA MET A 1 2.38 27.08 -17.85
C MET A 1 1.34 25.96 -17.70
N PHE A 2 0.05 26.17 -17.99
CA PHE A 2 -1.01 25.14 -17.93
C PHE A 2 -0.87 23.96 -18.90
N TRP A 3 -0.26 24.15 -20.08
CA TRP A 3 0.00 23.07 -21.05
C TRP A 3 0.90 21.94 -20.48
N ASN A 4 1.70 22.22 -19.44
CA ASN A 4 2.63 21.25 -18.85
C ASN A 4 1.92 20.25 -17.92
N VAL A 5 0.92 20.69 -17.15
CA VAL A 5 0.22 19.85 -16.16
C VAL A 5 -0.68 18.80 -16.84
N ALA A 6 -1.46 19.19 -17.84
CA ALA A 6 -2.29 18.26 -18.59
C ALA A 6 -1.44 17.22 -19.34
N GLN A 7 -0.26 17.61 -19.84
CA GLN A 7 0.65 16.68 -20.50
C GLN A 7 1.26 15.68 -19.51
N ARG A 8 1.62 16.12 -18.28
CA ARG A 8 2.10 15.22 -17.22
C ARG A 8 1.04 14.17 -16.84
N ALA A 9 -0.21 14.60 -16.65
CA ALA A 9 -1.30 13.67 -16.35
C ALA A 9 -1.48 12.61 -17.46
N LYS A 10 -1.46 13.03 -18.74
CA LYS A 10 -1.49 12.11 -19.89
C LYS A 10 -0.32 11.13 -19.88
N ASN A 11 0.88 11.59 -19.53
CA ASN A 11 2.05 10.74 -19.43
C ASN A 11 1.90 9.68 -18.33
N TYR A 12 1.41 10.04 -17.14
CA TYR A 12 1.18 9.08 -16.06
C TYR A 12 0.14 8.02 -16.44
N ILE A 13 -0.95 8.41 -17.12
CA ILE A 13 -1.95 7.46 -17.63
C ILE A 13 -1.32 6.48 -18.63
N ARG A 14 -0.44 6.96 -19.53
CA ARG A 14 0.28 6.09 -20.47
C ARG A 14 1.21 5.12 -19.75
N VAL A 15 1.92 5.56 -18.70
CA VAL A 15 2.78 4.70 -17.88
C VAL A 15 1.95 3.59 -17.23
N LEU A 16 0.78 3.91 -16.67
CA LEU A 16 -0.12 2.92 -16.05
C LEU A 16 -0.64 1.85 -17.03
N ALA A 17 -0.75 2.20 -18.31
CA ALA A 17 -1.15 1.26 -19.37
C ALA A 17 -0.02 0.30 -19.78
N GLY A 18 1.23 0.59 -19.40
CA GLY A 18 2.39 -0.26 -19.64
C GLY A 18 2.59 -1.34 -18.57
N SER A 19 3.72 -2.06 -18.68
CA SER A 19 4.15 -3.02 -17.67
C SER A 19 4.77 -2.31 -16.47
N PRO A 20 4.47 -2.74 -15.23
CA PRO A 20 5.13 -2.21 -14.04
C PRO A 20 6.56 -2.72 -13.92
N ASP A 21 7.42 -1.95 -13.25
CA ASP A 21 8.79 -2.34 -12.92
C ASP A 21 8.85 -3.33 -11.74
N ALA A 22 7.83 -3.30 -10.87
CA ALA A 22 7.63 -4.27 -9.81
C ALA A 22 6.15 -4.38 -9.43
N LYS A 23 5.78 -5.49 -8.79
CA LYS A 23 4.44 -5.72 -8.27
C LYS A 23 4.46 -6.49 -6.95
N ALA A 24 3.43 -6.29 -6.14
CA ALA A 24 3.09 -7.16 -5.02
C ALA A 24 1.67 -7.70 -5.23
N VAL A 25 1.50 -9.02 -5.08
CA VAL A 25 0.18 -9.67 -5.03
C VAL A 25 -0.08 -10.04 -3.58
N LEU A 26 -1.05 -9.35 -2.96
CA LEU A 26 -1.37 -9.50 -1.55
C LEU A 26 -2.47 -10.54 -1.38
N ARG A 27 -2.33 -11.37 -0.35
CA ARG A 27 -3.37 -12.30 0.12
C ARG A 27 -3.75 -11.95 1.55
N GLY A 28 -5.04 -12.06 1.83
CA GLY A 28 -5.60 -11.88 3.16
C GLY A 28 -5.17 -12.96 4.13
N GLY A 29 -5.16 -12.61 5.42
CA GLY A 29 -4.86 -13.55 6.50
C GLY A 29 -6.05 -14.48 6.80
N PRO A 30 -5.90 -15.38 7.78
CA PRO A 30 -6.94 -16.36 8.13
C PRO A 30 -8.32 -15.76 8.43
N SER A 31 -8.36 -14.56 9.03
CA SER A 31 -9.61 -13.85 9.34
C SER A 31 -10.25 -13.14 8.14
N TYR A 32 -9.52 -12.98 7.03
CA TYR A 32 -9.95 -12.27 5.83
C TYR A 32 -9.54 -13.04 4.56
N PRO A 33 -9.93 -14.31 4.39
CA PRO A 33 -9.41 -15.17 3.33
C PRO A 33 -9.76 -14.69 1.91
N ASP A 34 -10.85 -13.93 1.78
CA ASP A 34 -11.31 -13.39 0.50
C ASP A 34 -10.61 -12.09 0.09
N LEU A 35 -9.89 -11.45 1.02
CA LEU A 35 -9.15 -10.22 0.75
C LEU A 35 -7.96 -10.52 -0.18
N HIS A 36 -7.90 -9.81 -1.29
CA HIS A 36 -6.77 -9.86 -2.21
C HIS A 36 -6.53 -8.48 -2.80
N ALA A 37 -5.27 -8.19 -3.10
CA ALA A 37 -4.90 -6.95 -3.75
C ALA A 37 -3.73 -7.14 -4.71
N THR A 38 -3.62 -6.26 -5.69
CA THR A 38 -2.41 -6.13 -6.52
C THR A 38 -1.95 -4.69 -6.45
N VAL A 39 -0.66 -4.53 -6.16
CA VAL A 39 0.01 -3.23 -6.10
C VAL A 39 1.10 -3.25 -7.16
N LYS A 40 1.10 -2.25 -8.04
CA LYS A 40 2.05 -2.10 -9.13
C LYS A 40 2.85 -0.83 -8.93
N PHE A 41 4.16 -0.91 -9.18
CA PHE A 41 5.10 0.18 -9.02
C PHE A 41 5.73 0.49 -10.38
N TYR A 42 5.68 1.75 -10.77
CA TYR A 42 6.23 2.24 -12.04
C TYR A 42 7.25 3.32 -11.74
N GLN A 43 8.51 3.06 -12.04
CA GLN A 43 9.58 4.04 -11.92
C GLN A 43 9.45 5.06 -13.04
N THR A 44 9.35 6.33 -12.67
CA THR A 44 9.32 7.46 -13.61
C THR A 44 10.44 8.45 -13.27
N GLY A 45 10.63 9.46 -14.13
CA GLY A 45 11.52 10.59 -13.84
C GLY A 45 11.00 11.50 -12.70
N ASP A 46 9.71 11.47 -12.40
CA ASP A 46 9.07 12.30 -11.38
C ASP A 46 8.92 11.59 -10.01
N GLY A 47 9.34 10.32 -9.92
CA GLY A 47 9.14 9.46 -8.76
C GLY A 47 8.57 8.10 -9.14
N VAL A 48 7.99 7.39 -8.17
CA VAL A 48 7.31 6.11 -8.37
C VAL A 48 5.81 6.36 -8.41
N LEU A 49 5.19 5.99 -9.54
CA LEU A 49 3.74 5.93 -9.64
C LEU A 49 3.29 4.58 -9.10
N VAL A 50 2.39 4.59 -8.12
CA VAL A 50 1.88 3.39 -7.45
C VAL A 50 0.42 3.22 -7.83
N CYS A 51 0.03 2.01 -8.22
CA CYS A 51 -1.35 1.65 -8.54
C CYS A 51 -1.75 0.43 -7.72
N ALA A 52 -2.73 0.60 -6.82
CA ALA A 52 -3.26 -0.45 -5.98
C ALA A 52 -4.72 -0.73 -6.32
N VAL A 53 -5.05 -2.01 -6.46
CA VAL A 53 -6.41 -2.51 -6.62
C VAL A 53 -6.65 -3.57 -5.57
N ALA A 54 -7.69 -3.41 -4.76
CA ALA A 54 -8.06 -4.37 -3.72
C ALA A 54 -9.53 -4.78 -3.84
N SER A 55 -9.83 -6.00 -3.42
CA SER A 55 -11.17 -6.59 -3.36
C SER A 55 -11.28 -7.49 -2.14
N GLY A 56 -12.48 -7.64 -1.59
CA GLY A 56 -12.72 -8.40 -0.36
C GLY A 56 -12.28 -7.65 0.90
N LEU A 57 -12.20 -6.32 0.85
CA LEU A 57 -11.95 -5.50 2.04
C LEU A 57 -13.14 -5.64 3.01
N PRO A 58 -12.89 -5.74 4.33
CA PRO A 58 -13.95 -5.93 5.29
C PRO A 58 -14.80 -4.67 5.44
N GLU A 59 -16.10 -4.78 5.21
CA GLU A 59 -17.01 -3.65 5.26
C GLU A 59 -17.59 -3.46 6.66
N LYS A 60 -17.71 -2.21 7.09
CA LYS A 60 -18.60 -1.87 8.21
C LYS A 60 -20.03 -1.78 7.71
N ASN A 61 -20.95 -2.44 8.42
CA ASN A 61 -22.38 -2.26 8.24
C ASN A 61 -22.87 -1.05 9.03
N GLY A 62 -23.95 -0.41 8.58
CA GLY A 62 -24.58 0.70 9.29
C GLY A 62 -24.85 1.92 8.40
N PRO A 63 -25.17 3.09 8.99
CA PRO A 63 -25.53 4.29 8.24
C PRO A 63 -24.36 4.91 7.46
N CYS A 64 -23.11 4.56 7.82
CA CYS A 64 -21.90 4.99 7.13
C CYS A 64 -21.09 3.74 6.73
N PRO A 65 -21.53 3.02 5.68
CA PRO A 65 -20.88 1.79 5.25
C PRO A 65 -19.50 2.06 4.63
N GLY A 66 -18.67 1.03 4.58
CA GLY A 66 -17.33 1.07 3.99
C GLY A 66 -16.21 0.95 5.03
N GLY A 67 -15.02 1.41 4.66
CA GLY A 67 -13.84 1.34 5.51
C GLY A 67 -12.66 2.12 4.94
N VAL A 68 -11.77 2.54 5.83
CA VAL A 68 -10.49 3.18 5.50
C VAL A 68 -9.39 2.31 6.10
N PHE A 69 -8.44 1.89 5.28
CA PHE A 69 -7.43 0.89 5.65
C PHE A 69 -6.03 1.48 5.49
N GLY A 70 -5.24 1.42 6.57
CA GLY A 70 -3.82 1.73 6.54
C GLY A 70 -3.09 0.83 5.54
N PHE A 71 -2.14 1.40 4.81
CA PHE A 71 -1.54 0.75 3.66
C PHE A 71 -0.07 1.14 3.56
N HIS A 72 0.83 0.18 3.78
CA HIS A 72 2.24 0.49 3.98
C HIS A 72 3.17 -0.50 3.30
N ILE A 73 4.35 -0.03 2.91
CA ILE A 73 5.49 -0.90 2.66
C ILE A 73 6.18 -1.15 4.00
N HIS A 74 6.38 -2.41 4.33
CA HIS A 74 7.05 -2.89 5.52
C HIS A 74 8.47 -3.38 5.20
N GLU A 75 9.36 -3.34 6.19
CA GLU A 75 10.79 -3.62 6.02
C GLU A 75 11.15 -5.11 5.82
N GLY A 76 10.26 -6.00 6.26
CA GLY A 76 10.42 -7.44 6.19
C GLY A 76 10.36 -7.98 4.77
N THR A 77 10.82 -9.22 4.62
CA THR A 77 10.99 -9.88 3.31
C THR A 77 10.07 -11.09 3.12
N SER A 78 9.15 -11.32 4.07
CA SER A 78 8.23 -12.45 4.06
C SER A 78 6.90 -12.05 4.70
N CYS A 79 5.81 -12.65 4.21
CA CYS A 79 4.48 -12.56 4.80
C CYS A 79 4.23 -13.65 5.86
N ALA A 80 5.26 -14.32 6.35
CA ALA A 80 5.11 -15.34 7.38
C ALA A 80 4.67 -14.73 8.73
N GLY A 81 3.95 -15.52 9.51
CA GLY A 81 3.49 -15.17 10.84
C GLY A 81 2.60 -16.27 11.39
N ALA A 82 2.17 -16.14 12.63
CA ALA A 82 1.38 -17.15 13.32
C ALA A 82 0.55 -16.54 14.46
N GLY A 83 -0.48 -17.28 14.89
CA GLY A 83 -1.31 -16.90 16.01
C GLY A 83 -1.99 -15.56 15.79
N SER A 84 -1.80 -14.62 16.72
CA SER A 84 -2.42 -13.30 16.71
C SER A 84 -1.83 -12.32 15.71
N ASP A 85 -0.66 -12.60 15.13
CA ASP A 85 -0.07 -11.81 14.04
C ASP A 85 0.32 -12.72 12.86
N PRO A 86 -0.61 -12.98 11.92
CA PRO A 86 -0.36 -13.84 10.76
C PRO A 86 0.69 -13.26 9.81
N PHE A 87 1.13 -12.02 9.99
CA PHE A 87 2.12 -11.35 9.15
C PHE A 87 3.29 -10.78 9.98
N ALA A 88 3.66 -11.42 11.09
CA ALA A 88 4.71 -10.96 11.99
C ALA A 88 6.06 -10.67 11.29
N ALA A 89 6.44 -11.49 10.31
CA ALA A 89 7.72 -11.36 9.59
C ALA A 89 7.81 -10.14 8.67
N THR A 90 6.72 -9.38 8.49
CA THR A 90 6.79 -8.09 7.78
C THR A 90 7.54 -7.03 8.59
N GLY A 91 7.65 -7.17 9.91
CA GLY A 91 8.30 -6.16 10.75
C GLY A 91 7.56 -4.81 10.74
N GLY A 92 8.30 -3.71 10.92
CA GLY A 92 7.75 -2.35 10.92
C GLY A 92 7.61 -1.74 9.53
N HIS A 93 7.16 -0.48 9.48
CA HIS A 93 7.13 0.29 8.23
C HIS A 93 8.55 0.47 7.69
N TYR A 94 8.72 0.43 6.37
CA TYR A 94 10.01 0.69 5.74
C TYR A 94 10.44 2.15 5.99
N ASN A 95 11.46 2.35 6.83
CA ASN A 95 11.89 3.66 7.30
C ASN A 95 13.43 3.83 7.30
N PRO A 96 14.09 3.80 6.13
CA PRO A 96 15.55 3.92 6.05
C PRO A 96 16.06 5.29 6.54
N GLY A 97 15.20 6.31 6.55
CA GLY A 97 15.54 7.67 6.98
C GLY A 97 15.37 7.92 8.48
N GLY A 98 14.86 6.95 9.26
CA GLY A 98 14.58 7.16 10.68
C GLY A 98 13.57 8.29 10.96
N CYS A 99 12.70 8.58 9.99
CA CYS A 99 11.68 9.60 10.12
C CYS A 99 10.63 9.20 11.15
N ARG A 100 9.86 10.15 11.68
CA ARG A 100 8.61 9.85 12.39
C ARG A 100 7.50 9.62 11.40
N HIS A 101 6.56 8.74 11.72
CA HIS A 101 5.30 8.63 10.99
C HIS A 101 4.58 10.01 11.01
N PRO A 102 4.04 10.52 9.88
CA PRO A 102 3.71 9.83 8.63
C PRO A 102 4.74 10.00 7.50
N TYR A 103 6.02 10.14 7.85
CA TYR A 103 7.12 10.36 6.91
C TYR A 103 8.05 9.16 6.75
N HIS A 104 7.64 7.96 7.15
CA HIS A 104 8.39 6.76 6.76
C HIS A 104 8.36 6.62 5.24
N ALA A 105 9.41 6.04 4.66
CA ALA A 105 9.44 5.83 3.21
C ALA A 105 8.28 4.94 2.75
N GLY A 106 7.91 3.95 3.56
CA GLY A 106 6.80 3.03 3.32
C GLY A 106 5.40 3.54 3.67
N ASP A 107 5.25 4.74 4.24
CA ASP A 107 3.93 5.31 4.51
C ASP A 107 3.26 5.71 3.18
N MET A 108 2.08 5.15 2.88
CA MET A 108 1.31 5.42 1.66
C MET A 108 -0.11 5.94 1.98
N PRO A 109 -0.81 6.58 1.04
CA PRO A 109 -2.20 6.96 1.25
C PRO A 109 -3.09 5.74 1.57
N PRO A 110 -4.06 5.86 2.49
CA PRO A 110 -4.92 4.76 2.88
C PRO A 110 -5.86 4.35 1.73
N LEU A 111 -6.29 3.10 1.77
CA LEU A 111 -7.30 2.57 0.85
C LEU A 111 -8.69 2.92 1.36
N PHE A 112 -9.47 3.61 0.53
CA PHE A 112 -10.88 3.87 0.77
C PHE A 112 -11.70 2.78 0.10
N SER A 113 -12.42 1.99 0.89
CA SER A 113 -13.29 0.95 0.35
C SER A 113 -14.58 1.52 -0.19
N ASN A 114 -15.01 0.94 -1.30
CA ASN A 114 -16.25 1.18 -2.01
C ASN A 114 -16.92 -0.18 -2.26
N GLY A 115 -17.69 -0.67 -1.29
CA GLY A 115 -18.34 -1.99 -1.38
C GLY A 115 -17.34 -3.14 -1.37
N GLY A 116 -16.35 -3.09 -0.48
CA GLY A 116 -15.30 -4.10 -0.34
C GLY A 116 -14.20 -4.03 -1.40
N ARG A 117 -14.19 -2.98 -2.23
CA ARG A 117 -13.22 -2.75 -3.31
C ARG A 117 -12.53 -1.42 -3.16
N ALA A 118 -11.25 -1.34 -3.49
CA ALA A 118 -10.53 -0.06 -3.53
C ALA A 118 -9.68 0.06 -4.79
N PHE A 119 -9.57 1.29 -5.29
CA PHE A 119 -8.67 1.67 -6.36
C PHE A 119 -7.92 2.93 -5.94
N LEU A 120 -6.60 2.88 -5.95
CA LEU A 120 -5.74 3.99 -5.55
C LEU A 120 -4.60 4.13 -6.55
N VAL A 121 -4.39 5.35 -7.04
CA VAL A 121 -3.20 5.72 -7.81
C VAL A 121 -2.61 6.99 -7.21
N PHE A 122 -1.32 6.97 -6.92
CA PHE A 122 -0.61 8.15 -6.41
C PHE A 122 0.84 8.15 -6.88
N LEU A 123 1.45 9.33 -6.89
CA LEU A 123 2.87 9.53 -7.20
C LEU A 123 3.62 9.81 -5.90
N THR A 124 4.79 9.19 -5.70
CA THR A 124 5.64 9.41 -4.53
C THR A 124 7.12 9.46 -4.92
N ASN A 125 7.90 10.27 -4.20
CA ASN A 125 9.36 10.30 -4.30
C ASN A 125 10.05 9.71 -3.05
N ARG A 126 9.29 9.07 -2.16
CA ARG A 126 9.79 8.54 -0.87
C ARG A 126 10.72 7.33 -1.00
N PHE A 127 10.70 6.64 -2.14
CA PHE A 127 11.55 5.49 -2.46
C PHE A 127 11.74 5.36 -3.97
N LYS A 128 12.74 4.57 -4.39
CA LYS A 128 12.85 4.06 -5.77
C LYS A 128 12.39 2.61 -5.81
N VAL A 129 11.93 2.13 -6.97
CA VAL A 129 11.46 0.74 -7.12
C VAL A 129 12.53 -0.26 -6.68
N ARG A 130 13.78 -0.05 -7.11
CA ARG A 130 14.91 -0.93 -6.76
C ARG A 130 15.14 -1.09 -5.24
N ASP A 131 14.77 -0.07 -4.45
CA ASP A 131 15.03 -0.04 -3.00
C ASP A 131 13.95 -0.84 -2.22
N ILE A 132 12.80 -1.11 -2.86
CA ILE A 132 11.65 -1.80 -2.26
C ILE A 132 11.46 -3.23 -2.79
N ILE A 133 12.24 -3.67 -3.78
CA ILE A 133 12.20 -5.07 -4.23
C ILE A 133 12.57 -5.99 -3.05
N GLY A 134 11.78 -7.04 -2.86
CA GLY A 134 11.93 -7.98 -1.75
C GLY A 134 11.32 -7.51 -0.42
N LYS A 135 10.82 -6.27 -0.33
CA LYS A 135 10.04 -5.78 0.82
C LYS A 135 8.59 -6.24 0.73
N THR A 136 7.80 -6.04 1.78
CA THR A 136 6.38 -6.45 1.81
C THR A 136 5.45 -5.25 1.74
N VAL A 137 4.34 -5.36 1.02
CA VAL A 137 3.20 -4.43 1.15
C VAL A 137 2.17 -5.04 2.09
N VAL A 138 1.62 -4.23 2.99
CA VAL A 138 0.64 -4.64 4.00
C VAL A 138 -0.59 -3.75 3.95
N ILE A 139 -1.77 -4.36 4.06
CA ILE A 139 -3.04 -3.68 4.34
C ILE A 139 -3.38 -3.95 5.81
N HIS A 140 -3.76 -2.93 6.55
CA HIS A 140 -4.17 -3.02 7.95
C HIS A 140 -5.69 -2.96 8.13
N SER A 141 -6.21 -3.40 9.27
CA SER A 141 -7.66 -3.47 9.59
C SER A 141 -8.30 -2.11 9.88
N GLY A 142 -7.51 -1.17 10.40
CA GLY A 142 -7.94 0.16 10.81
C GLY A 142 -7.44 1.23 9.85
N ARG A 143 -7.91 2.47 10.07
CA ARG A 143 -7.43 3.65 9.34
C ARG A 143 -6.06 4.06 9.84
N ASP A 144 -5.26 4.65 8.95
CA ASP A 144 -4.06 5.39 9.34
C ASP A 144 -4.48 6.81 9.80
N ASP A 145 -4.10 7.20 11.02
CA ASP A 145 -4.35 8.52 11.62
C ASP A 145 -3.26 9.56 11.32
N PHE A 146 -2.20 9.16 10.61
CA PHE A 146 -1.05 9.98 10.23
C PHE A 146 -0.27 10.62 11.40
N THR A 147 -0.46 10.17 12.64
CA THR A 147 0.08 10.84 13.83
C THR A 147 0.71 9.86 14.82
N THR A 148 -0.02 8.78 15.13
CA THR A 148 0.36 7.82 16.17
C THR A 148 1.60 7.05 15.74
N GLN A 149 2.57 6.93 16.65
CA GLN A 149 3.79 6.16 16.38
C GLN A 149 3.62 4.69 16.79
N PRO A 150 4.26 3.75 16.09
CA PRO A 150 5.00 3.94 14.85
C PRO A 150 4.14 3.79 13.57
N SER A 151 2.85 3.43 13.70
CA SER A 151 2.07 2.89 12.57
C SER A 151 0.70 3.55 12.35
N GLY A 152 0.53 4.77 12.84
CA GLY A 152 -0.69 5.56 12.61
C GLY A 152 -1.96 4.97 13.22
N ASP A 153 -1.84 4.17 14.29
CA ASP A 153 -2.95 3.42 14.89
C ASP A 153 -3.74 2.54 13.89
N SER A 154 -3.06 2.04 12.86
CA SER A 154 -3.70 1.31 11.76
C SER A 154 -4.27 -0.07 12.15
N GLY A 155 -4.03 -0.54 13.38
CA GLY A 155 -4.50 -1.85 13.83
C GLY A 155 -3.78 -3.04 13.20
N ALA A 156 -4.44 -4.21 13.22
CA ALA A 156 -3.85 -5.49 12.81
C ALA A 156 -3.52 -5.54 11.31
N LYS A 157 -2.50 -6.30 10.95
CA LYS A 157 -2.14 -6.59 9.55
C LYS A 157 -3.12 -7.63 9.00
N ILE A 158 -3.82 -7.32 7.91
CA ILE A 158 -4.91 -8.17 7.37
C ILE A 158 -4.63 -8.74 5.99
N ALA A 159 -3.70 -8.18 5.23
CA ALA A 159 -3.17 -8.78 4.01
C ALA A 159 -1.70 -8.42 3.79
N CYS A 160 -0.96 -9.30 3.13
CA CYS A 160 0.44 -9.10 2.81
C CYS A 160 0.83 -9.66 1.44
N GLY A 161 1.80 -9.03 0.78
CA GLY A 161 2.43 -9.50 -0.44
C GLY A 161 3.86 -8.99 -0.57
N VAL A 162 4.80 -9.87 -0.94
CA VAL A 162 6.19 -9.49 -1.23
C VAL A 162 6.27 -8.79 -2.58
N ILE A 163 7.06 -7.74 -2.67
CA ILE A 163 7.32 -6.97 -3.89
C ILE A 163 8.36 -7.70 -4.73
N THR A 164 8.02 -8.05 -5.96
CA THR A 164 8.92 -8.67 -6.93
C THR A 164 8.97 -7.86 -8.22
N ALA A 165 10.09 -7.91 -8.94
CA ALA A 165 10.17 -7.42 -10.31
C ALA A 165 9.27 -8.24 -11.25
#